data_AF-A0A435E9D6-F1
#
_entry.id   AF-A0A435E9D6-F1
#
_cell.length_a   1.000
_cell.length_b   1.000
_cell.length_c   1.000
_cell.angle_alpha   90.00
_cell.angle_beta   90.00
_cell.angle_gamma   90.00
#
_symmetry.space_group_name_H-M   'P 1'
#
loop_
_entity.id
_entity.type
_entity.pdbx_description
1 polymer ?
#
loop_
_entity_poly.entity_id
_entity_poly.type
_entity_poly.pdbx_seq_one_letter_code
_entity_poly.pdbx_strand_id
1 'polypeptide(L)' 'LDEARSQIVRFDGGDILAIERYAFDAEKIGSAEVFKLPMRASPVFVNDVFVERVRKAGLRNVSFEPVWTSGTAIASGE' A
#
# COMPACT_ATOMS: atom_id res chain seq x y z
N LEU A 1 -0.59 6.81 5.86
CA LEU A 1 0.33 7.28 4.82
C LEU A 1 1.51 7.91 5.54
N ASP A 2 2.73 7.50 5.21
CA ASP A 2 3.93 8.22 5.62
C ASP A 2 4.22 9.26 4.54
N GLU A 3 3.75 10.49 4.75
CA GLU A 3 3.85 11.55 3.75
C GLU A 3 5.29 11.98 3.47
N ALA A 4 6.20 11.82 4.44
CA ALA A 4 7.60 12.18 4.29
C ALA A 4 8.37 11.18 3.41
N ARG A 5 7.94 9.92 3.39
CA ARG A 5 8.57 8.84 2.59
C ARG A 5 7.81 8.50 1.30
N SER A 6 6.60 9.03 1.14
CA SER A 6 5.80 8.84 -0.07
C SER A 6 6.17 9.87 -1.14
N GLN A 7 6.04 9.49 -2.41
CA GLN A 7 6.14 10.43 -3.53
C GLN A 7 4.73 10.96 -3.83
N ILE A 8 4.44 12.17 -3.33
CA ILE A 8 3.12 12.78 -3.39
C ILE A 8 3.16 14.00 -4.30
N VAL A 9 2.28 14.01 -5.31
CA VAL A 9 1.99 15.18 -6.13
C VAL A 9 0.81 15.92 -5.51
N ARG A 10 0.95 17.23 -5.33
CA ARG A 10 -0.08 18.08 -4.72
C ARG A 10 -0.56 19.15 -5.69
N PHE A 11 -1.80 19.59 -5.49
CA PHE A 11 -2.28 20.84 -6.04
C PHE A 11 -1.62 22.03 -5.32
N ASP A 12 -1.69 23.22 -5.92
CA ASP A 12 -1.19 24.46 -5.29
C ASP A 12 -1.85 24.75 -3.93
N GLY A 13 -3.08 24.26 -3.71
CA GLY A 13 -3.79 24.35 -2.44
C GLY A 13 -3.33 23.35 -1.36
N GLY A 14 -2.37 22.48 -1.65
CA GLY A 14 -1.82 21.49 -0.72
C GLY A 14 -2.56 20.15 -0.68
N ASP A 15 -3.75 20.05 -1.29
CA ASP A 15 -4.46 18.78 -1.45
C ASP A 15 -3.66 17.78 -2.30
N ILE A 16 -3.80 16.49 -1.98
CA ILE A 16 -3.14 15.42 -2.73
C ILE A 16 -3.82 15.26 -4.09
N LEU A 17 -3.06 15.49 -5.17
CA LEU A 17 -3.48 15.20 -6.54
C LEU A 17 -3.27 13.72 -6.86
N ALA A 18 -2.07 13.20 -6.58
CA ALA A 18 -1.70 11.81 -6.84
C ALA A 18 -0.62 11.34 -5.85
N ILE A 19 -0.57 10.02 -5.63
CA ILE A 19 0.52 9.36 -4.92
C ILE A 19 1.19 8.42 -5.92
N GLU A 20 2.37 8.80 -6.39
CA GLU A 20 3.14 8.04 -7.38
C GLU A 20 3.89 6.87 -6.74
N ARG A 21 4.21 7.00 -5.44
CA ARG A 21 4.83 5.94 -4.65
C ARG A 21 4.33 5.98 -3.22
N TYR A 22 3.79 4.85 -2.77
CA TYR A 22 3.29 4.71 -1.41
C TYR A 22 4.42 4.35 -0.45
N ALA A 23 4.46 5.05 0.67
CA ALA A 23 5.06 4.57 1.90
C ALA A 23 3.99 4.59 2.99
N PHE A 24 3.87 3.48 3.72
CA PHE A 24 2.93 3.38 4.82
C PHE A 24 3.63 3.36 6.16
N ASP A 25 2.87 3.74 7.19
CA ASP A 25 3.29 3.64 8.57
C ASP A 25 2.74 2.32 9.11
N ALA A 26 3.64 1.33 9.28
CA ALA A 26 3.27 -0.02 9.71
C ALA A 26 2.64 -0.01 11.12
N GLU A 27 3.10 0.87 12.01
CA GLU A 27 2.59 0.95 13.38
C GLU A 27 1.15 1.48 13.39
N LYS A 28 0.84 2.47 12.54
CA LYS A 28 -0.53 3.01 12.41
C LYS A 28 -1.50 2.04 11.73
N ILE A 29 -1.04 1.23 10.79
CA ILE A 29 -1.88 0.20 10.14
C ILE A 29 -2.15 -0.95 11.13
N GLY A 30 -1.17 -1.28 11.97
CA GLY A 30 -1.26 -2.39 12.92
C GLY A 30 -1.47 -3.72 12.20
N SER A 31 -2.47 -4.48 12.63
CA SER A 31 -2.77 -5.82 12.10
C SER A 31 -3.83 -5.85 10.99
N ALA A 32 -4.21 -4.70 10.42
CA ALA A 32 -5.25 -4.64 9.40
C ALA A 32 -4.81 -5.38 8.12
N GLU A 33 -5.57 -6.42 7.74
CA GLU A 33 -5.33 -7.15 6.48
C GLU A 33 -5.83 -6.39 5.24
N VAL A 34 -6.82 -5.51 5.43
CA VAL A 34 -7.46 -4.70 4.37
C VAL A 34 -7.70 -3.29 4.92
N PHE A 35 -7.30 -2.26 4.19
CA PHE A 35 -7.54 -0.87 4.58
C PHE A 35 -7.64 0.08 3.38
N LYS A 36 -8.09 1.32 3.62
CA LYS A 36 -8.09 2.43 2.67
C LYS A 36 -7.54 3.68 3.32
N LEU A 37 -6.99 4.59 2.53
CA LEU A 37 -6.71 5.94 3.00
C LEU A 37 -8.01 6.76 3.04
N PRO A 38 -8.15 7.71 3.99
CA PRO A 38 -9.32 8.57 4.11
C PRO A 38 -9.34 9.68 3.05
N MET A 39 -9.22 9.29 1.77
CA MET A 39 -9.26 10.18 0.62
C MET A 39 -10.17 9.61 -0.48
N ARG A 40 -10.77 10.50 -1.27
CA ARG A 40 -11.61 10.09 -2.41
C ARG A 40 -10.78 9.27 -3.40
N ALA A 41 -11.41 8.25 -3.98
CA ALA A 41 -10.78 7.35 -4.96
C ALA A 41 -9.50 6.63 -4.49
N SER A 42 -9.22 6.56 -3.17
CA SER A 42 -8.16 5.70 -2.65
C SER A 42 -8.35 4.26 -3.15
N PRO A 43 -7.28 3.58 -3.60
CA PRO A 43 -7.28 2.14 -3.77
C PRO A 43 -7.65 1.42 -2.46
N VAL A 44 -7.98 0.14 -2.59
CA VAL A 44 -8.03 -0.78 -1.45
C VAL A 44 -6.65 -1.41 -1.33
N PHE A 45 -6.06 -1.29 -0.16
CA PHE A 45 -4.77 -1.88 0.16
C PHE A 45 -4.99 -3.16 0.96
N VAL A 46 -4.17 -4.16 0.67
CA VAL A 46 -4.21 -5.45 1.34
C VAL A 46 -2.79 -5.89 1.67
N ASN A 47 -2.64 -6.72 2.69
CA ASN A 47 -1.36 -7.34 3.01
C ASN A 47 -1.21 -8.72 2.34
N ASP A 48 -0.02 -9.31 2.46
CA ASP A 48 0.30 -10.59 1.84
C ASP A 48 -0.55 -11.75 2.38
N VAL A 49 -0.97 -11.69 3.65
CA VAL A 49 -1.84 -12.72 4.25
C VAL A 49 -3.18 -12.79 3.53
N PHE A 50 -3.78 -11.64 3.23
CA PHE A 50 -5.01 -11.56 2.47
C PHE A 50 -4.83 -12.07 1.04
N VAL A 51 -3.74 -11.66 0.37
CA VAL A 51 -3.40 -12.09 -0.99
C VAL A 51 -3.31 -13.62 -1.07
N GLU A 52 -2.61 -14.24 -0.11
CA GLU A 52 -2.46 -15.70 -0.06
C GLU A 52 -3.79 -16.43 0.17
N ARG A 53 -4.69 -15.87 0.99
CA ARG A 53 -6.04 -16.45 1.17
C ARG A 53 -6.87 -16.37 -0.10
N VAL A 54 -6.83 -15.25 -0.82
CA VAL A 54 -7.54 -15.09 -2.10
C VAL A 54 -7.02 -16.09 -3.14
N ARG A 55 -5.71 -16.26 -3.22
CA ARG A 55 -5.07 -17.26 -4.09
C ARG A 55 -5.52 -18.68 -3.75
N LYS A 56 -5.46 -19.06 -2.47
CA LYS A 56 -5.90 -20.38 -1.99
C LYS A 56 -7.39 -20.64 -2.21
N ALA A 57 -8.23 -19.61 -2.14
CA ALA A 57 -9.65 -19.72 -2.44
C ALA A 57 -9.95 -19.93 -3.93
N GLY A 58 -8.94 -19.80 -4.82
CA GLY A 58 -9.13 -19.99 -6.26
C GLY A 58 -9.99 -18.92 -6.92
N LEU A 59 -10.09 -17.73 -6.32
CA LEU A 59 -10.83 -16.61 -6.88
C LEU A 59 -10.18 -16.16 -8.19
N ARG A 60 -11.00 -16.02 -9.23
CA ARG A 60 -10.57 -15.65 -10.58
C ARG A 60 -10.84 -14.17 -10.83
N ASN A 61 -10.10 -13.59 -11.78
CA ASN A 61 -10.22 -12.19 -12.18
C ASN A 61 -9.90 -11.19 -11.05
N VAL A 62 -9.04 -11.58 -10.10
CA VAL A 62 -8.47 -10.71 -9.09
C VAL A 62 -6.96 -10.67 -9.27
N SER A 63 -6.40 -9.48 -9.36
CA SER A 63 -4.97 -9.23 -9.47
C SER A 63 -4.54 -8.25 -8.39
N PHE A 64 -3.31 -8.39 -7.91
CA PHE A 64 -2.73 -7.53 -6.88
C PHE A 64 -1.45 -6.92 -7.41
N GLU A 65 -1.27 -5.62 -7.16
CA GLU A 65 -0.06 -4.90 -7.51
C GLU A 65 0.76 -4.62 -6.24
N PRO A 66 2.05 -4.98 -6.20
CA PRO A 66 2.91 -4.64 -5.07
C PRO A 66 3.20 -3.14 -5.09
N VAL A 67 2.63 -2.40 -4.13
CA VAL A 67 2.76 -0.93 -4.06
C VAL A 67 3.69 -0.44 -2.96
N TRP A 68 4.06 -1.31 -2.02
CA TRP A 68 4.93 -0.98 -0.88
C TRP A 68 5.45 -2.25 -0.22
N THR A 69 6.71 -2.22 0.23
CA THR A 69 7.28 -3.25 1.11
C THR A 69 7.74 -2.56 2.39
N SER A 70 7.21 -2.98 3.54
CA SER A 70 7.75 -2.59 4.84
C SER A 70 9.17 -3.15 4.91
N GLY A 71 10.17 -2.29 4.75
CA GLY A 71 11.56 -2.70 4.68
C GLY A 71 11.96 -3.60 5.85
N THR A 72 12.20 -4.86 5.55
CA THR A 72 13.40 -5.59 5.99
C THR A 72 13.76 -6.52 4.84
N ALA A 73 14.29 -5.94 3.76
CA ALA A 73 15.10 -6.72 2.83
C ALA A 73 16.51 -6.78 3.44
N ILE A 74 16.76 -7.79 4.27
CA ILE A 74 18.14 -8.18 4.57
C ILE A 74 18.74 -8.84 3.33
N ALA A 75 19.86 -8.24 2.90
CA ALA A 75 20.85 -8.71 1.92
C ALA A 75 20.41 -8.83 0.45
N SER A 76 20.69 -7.78 -0.33
CA SER A 76 21.31 -7.99 -1.64
C SER A 76 22.79 -8.33 -1.41
N GLY A 77 23.11 -9.61 -1.56
CA GLY A 77 24.48 -10.10 -1.74
C GLY A 77 24.68 -10.46 -3.21
N GLU A 78 25.79 -9.94 -3.74
CA GLU A 78 26.43 -10.14 -5.05
C GLU A 78 25.86 -9.46 -6.30
#